data_AF-A0A0K0XU62-F1
#
_entry.id   AF-A0A0K0XU62-F1
#
_cell.length_a   1.000
_cell.length_b   1.000
_cell.length_c   1.000
_cell.angle_alpha   90.00
_cell.angle_beta   90.00
_cell.angle_gamma   90.00
#
_symmetry.space_group_name_H-M   'P 1'
#
loop_
_entity.id
_entity.type
_entity.pdbx_description
1 polymer ?
#
loop_
_entity_poly.entity_id
_entity_poly.type
_entity_poly.pdbx_seq_one_letter_code
_entity_poly.pdbx_strand_id
1 'polypeptide(L)'
;MSELHDELDRAVFTAYGWDELADQLVGRPGATTPWPEKPEDQLEAEEELLQRLVNLNHQRAAEEAQGKIHWLRPDYQAPDETPEQTKLHTGKRDKPAKPAAAAPSTKKIAWPKTLQAQIRAVRDQLATTPMDAQTPAAQFKRKPEKSVTQVLDALAELGMVKQDEAGGFRIREN
;
A
#
# COMPACT_ATOMS: atom_id res chain seq x y z
N MET A 1 -15.38 -31.23 -7.65
CA MET A 1 -14.98 -29.80 -7.58
C MET A 1 -14.17 -29.49 -6.32
N SER A 2 -14.48 -30.06 -5.14
CA SER A 2 -13.65 -29.88 -3.93
C SER A 2 -12.20 -30.36 -4.11
N GLU A 3 -12.02 -31.53 -4.72
CA GLU A 3 -10.71 -32.19 -4.85
C GLU A 3 -9.63 -31.32 -5.52
N LEU A 4 -9.97 -30.55 -6.56
CA LEU A 4 -9.01 -29.65 -7.22
C LEU A 4 -8.64 -28.44 -6.36
N HIS A 5 -9.59 -27.95 -5.56
CA HIS A 5 -9.33 -26.84 -4.63
C HIS A 5 -8.42 -27.30 -3.50
N ASP A 6 -8.69 -28.49 -2.96
CA ASP A 6 -7.88 -29.09 -1.89
C ASP A 6 -6.45 -29.37 -2.37
N GLU A 7 -6.27 -29.85 -3.61
CA GLU A 7 -4.95 -30.03 -4.22
C GLU A 7 -4.20 -28.69 -4.39
N LEU A 8 -4.89 -27.65 -4.86
CA LEU A 8 -4.30 -26.32 -5.03
C LEU A 8 -3.88 -25.72 -3.68
N ASP A 9 -4.76 -25.76 -2.68
CA ASP A 9 -4.46 -25.23 -1.35
C ASP A 9 -3.24 -25.93 -0.77
N ARG A 10 -3.20 -27.27 -0.86
CA ARG A 10 -2.06 -28.05 -0.37
C ARG A 10 -0.76 -27.67 -1.07
N ALA A 11 -0.79 -27.49 -2.40
CA ALA A 11 0.38 -27.02 -3.15
C ALA A 11 0.85 -25.62 -2.73
N VAL A 12 -0.08 -24.71 -2.40
CA VAL A 12 0.25 -23.39 -1.87
C VAL A 12 0.94 -23.51 -0.50
N PHE A 13 0.38 -24.28 0.44
CA PHE A 13 1.00 -24.50 1.74
C PHE A 13 2.41 -25.09 1.62
N THR A 14 2.61 -26.09 0.76
CA THR A 14 3.94 -26.68 0.49
C THR A 14 4.94 -25.65 -0.07
N ALA A 15 4.50 -24.72 -0.94
CA ALA A 15 5.38 -23.69 -1.50
C ALA A 15 5.90 -22.71 -0.44
N TYR A 16 5.14 -22.49 0.64
CA TYR A 16 5.55 -21.71 1.79
C TYR A 16 6.19 -22.54 2.91
N GLY A 17 6.26 -23.87 2.76
CA GLY A 17 6.78 -24.80 3.76
C GLY A 17 5.90 -24.88 5.01
N TRP A 18 4.58 -24.77 4.84
CA TRP A 18 3.57 -24.75 5.90
C TRP A 18 2.69 -26.01 5.85
N ASP A 19 3.28 -27.16 5.51
CA ASP A 19 2.57 -28.43 5.31
C ASP A 19 1.78 -28.87 6.55
N GLU A 20 2.24 -28.52 7.76
CA GLU A 20 1.54 -28.81 9.01
C GLU A 20 0.16 -28.13 9.13
N LEU A 21 0.03 -26.91 8.58
CA LEU A 21 -1.25 -26.20 8.53
C LEU A 21 -2.17 -26.78 7.46
N ALA A 22 -1.60 -27.34 6.39
CA ALA A 22 -2.38 -27.95 5.32
C ALA A 22 -3.20 -29.14 5.83
N ASP A 23 -2.63 -29.97 6.70
CA ASP A 23 -3.33 -31.14 7.29
C ASP A 23 -4.49 -30.75 8.24
N GLN A 24 -4.47 -29.52 8.76
CA GLN A 24 -5.49 -29.00 9.66
C GLN A 24 -6.55 -28.15 8.94
N LEU A 25 -6.25 -27.60 7.77
CA LEU A 25 -7.12 -26.63 7.08
C LEU A 25 -7.68 -27.12 5.74
N VAL A 26 -6.95 -27.95 4.99
CA VAL A 26 -7.35 -28.38 3.63
C VAL A 26 -8.39 -29.49 3.70
N GLY A 27 -9.44 -29.41 2.88
CA GLY A 27 -10.51 -30.42 2.79
C GLY A 27 -11.44 -30.51 4.00
N ARG A 28 -11.24 -29.68 5.04
CA ARG A 28 -12.11 -29.67 6.23
C ARG A 28 -13.32 -28.76 6.03
N PRO A 29 -14.54 -29.21 6.39
CA PRO A 29 -15.73 -28.36 6.35
C PRO A 29 -15.55 -27.19 7.32
N GLY A 30 -15.77 -25.97 6.84
CA GLY A 30 -15.53 -24.75 7.63
C GLY A 30 -14.36 -23.90 7.16
N ALA A 31 -13.45 -24.42 6.33
CA ALA A 31 -12.32 -23.66 5.81
C ALA A 31 -12.75 -22.58 4.77
N THR A 32 -13.70 -22.92 3.88
CA THR A 32 -14.26 -21.98 2.88
C THR A 32 -15.79 -21.88 2.90
N THR A 33 -16.47 -22.59 3.80
CA THR A 33 -17.94 -22.60 3.91
C THR A 33 -18.32 -22.18 5.33
N PRO A 34 -19.26 -21.23 5.53
CA PRO A 34 -19.65 -20.80 6.87
C PRO A 34 -20.22 -22.00 7.65
N TRP A 35 -19.47 -22.45 8.65
CA TRP A 35 -19.88 -23.50 9.58
C TRP A 35 -19.97 -22.88 10.99
N PRO A 36 -21.09 -23.09 11.70
CA PRO A 36 -21.34 -22.41 12.98
C PRO A 36 -20.44 -22.92 14.12
N GLU A 37 -19.90 -24.13 14.02
CA GLU A 37 -19.02 -24.73 15.02
C GLU A 37 -17.78 -25.28 14.31
N LYS A 38 -16.75 -24.44 14.15
CA LYS A 38 -15.42 -24.92 13.73
C LYS A 38 -14.76 -25.62 14.91
N PRO A 39 -14.11 -26.78 14.71
CA PRO A 39 -13.40 -27.45 15.78
C PRO A 39 -12.19 -26.58 16.23
N GLU A 40 -11.85 -26.66 17.52
CA GLU A 40 -10.84 -25.79 18.14
C GLU A 40 -9.46 -25.90 17.48
N ASP A 41 -9.08 -27.10 17.02
CA ASP A 41 -7.82 -27.35 16.32
C ASP A 41 -7.75 -26.65 14.95
N GLN A 42 -8.90 -26.52 14.26
CA GLN A 42 -8.97 -25.78 13.01
C GLN A 42 -8.91 -24.27 13.24
N LEU A 43 -9.55 -23.77 14.28
CA LEU A 43 -9.48 -22.35 14.64
C LEU A 43 -8.05 -21.93 14.99
N GLU A 44 -7.35 -22.73 15.80
CA GLU A 44 -5.95 -22.48 16.17
C GLU A 44 -5.05 -22.46 14.93
N ALA A 45 -5.23 -23.41 14.01
CA ALA A 45 -4.50 -23.44 12.75
C ALA A 45 -4.81 -22.23 11.84
N GLU A 46 -6.06 -21.74 11.82
CA GLU A 46 -6.45 -20.52 11.11
C GLU A 46 -5.78 -19.28 11.73
N GLU A 47 -5.77 -19.17 13.06
CA GLU A 47 -5.10 -18.07 13.77
C GLU A 47 -3.59 -18.07 13.50
N GLU A 48 -2.96 -19.24 13.51
CA GLU A 48 -1.54 -19.39 13.16
C GLU A 48 -1.27 -18.98 11.72
N LEU A 49 -2.10 -19.42 10.77
CA LEU A 49 -2.02 -19.00 9.37
C LEU A 49 -2.10 -17.47 9.24
N LEU A 50 -3.09 -16.84 9.89
CA LEU A 50 -3.24 -15.39 9.88
C LEU A 50 -2.01 -14.68 10.46
N GLN A 51 -1.47 -15.17 11.56
CA GLN A 51 -0.27 -14.60 12.17
C GLN A 51 0.95 -14.69 11.24
N ARG A 52 1.16 -15.84 10.57
CA ARG A 52 2.24 -16.02 9.58
C ARG A 52 2.08 -15.08 8.39
N LEU A 53 0.86 -14.91 7.88
CA LEU A 53 0.55 -13.98 6.79
C LEU A 53 0.79 -12.52 7.16
N VAL A 54 0.40 -12.10 8.37
CA VAL A 54 0.67 -10.74 8.88
C VAL A 54 2.18 -10.50 8.99
N ASN A 55 2.94 -11.48 9.48
CA ASN A 55 4.39 -11.37 9.56
C ASN A 55 5.03 -11.21 8.17
N LEU A 56 4.60 -12.00 7.18
CA LEU A 56 5.03 -11.83 5.79
C LEU A 56 4.64 -10.49 5.21
N ASN A 57 3.44 -9.99 5.53
CA ASN A 57 2.99 -8.68 5.09
C ASN A 57 3.87 -7.57 5.66
N HIS A 58 4.24 -7.62 6.94
CA HIS A 58 5.16 -6.67 7.53
C HIS A 58 6.54 -6.70 6.87
N GLN A 59 7.05 -7.88 6.53
CA GLN A 59 8.30 -8.02 5.79
C GLN A 59 8.19 -7.36 4.42
N ARG A 60 7.14 -7.67 3.65
CA ARG A 60 6.90 -7.06 2.34
C ARG A 60 6.71 -5.55 2.42
N ALA A 61 5.95 -5.05 3.40
CA ALA A 61 5.77 -3.62 3.61
C ALA A 61 7.11 -2.90 3.89
N ALA A 62 8.02 -3.55 4.63
CA ALA A 62 9.37 -3.04 4.84
C ALA A 62 10.21 -3.06 3.56
N GLU A 63 10.08 -4.09 2.71
CA GLU A 63 10.72 -4.18 1.39
C GLU A 63 10.19 -3.11 0.42
N GLU A 64 8.87 -2.91 0.37
CA GLU A 64 8.20 -1.90 -0.44
C GLU A 64 8.59 -0.48 0.00
N ALA A 65 8.71 -0.24 1.31
CA ALA A 65 9.24 1.01 1.84
C ALA A 65 10.70 1.26 1.43
N GLN A 66 11.47 0.20 1.15
CA GLN A 66 12.81 0.27 0.55
C GLN A 66 12.79 0.34 -0.99
N GLY A 67 11.62 0.39 -1.61
CA GLY A 67 11.43 0.46 -3.06
C GLY A 67 11.54 -0.90 -3.77
N LYS A 68 11.54 -2.02 -3.05
CA LYS A 68 11.52 -3.37 -3.64
C LYS A 68 10.10 -3.89 -3.68
N ILE A 69 9.53 -4.02 -4.87
CA ILE A 69 8.18 -4.56 -5.07
C ILE A 69 8.30 -5.93 -5.75
N HIS A 70 7.72 -6.97 -5.15
CA HIS A 70 7.68 -8.31 -5.71
C HIS A 70 6.39 -8.53 -6.50
N TRP A 71 6.45 -8.33 -7.81
CA TRP A 71 5.33 -8.57 -8.72
C TRP A 71 5.14 -10.07 -8.98
N LEU A 72 3.90 -10.56 -8.88
CA LEU A 72 3.53 -11.92 -9.26
C LEU A 72 3.59 -12.10 -10.80
N ARG A 73 3.32 -11.02 -11.53
CA ARG A 73 3.31 -10.95 -13.00
C ARG A 73 3.87 -9.58 -13.43
N PRO A 74 5.19 -9.35 -13.38
CA PRO A 74 5.79 -8.05 -13.68
C PRO A 74 5.37 -7.52 -15.06
N ASP A 75 5.33 -8.38 -16.09
CA ASP A 75 4.94 -7.99 -17.46
C ASP A 75 3.51 -7.42 -17.58
N TYR A 76 2.62 -7.75 -16.65
CA TYR A 76 1.23 -7.27 -16.63
C TYR A 76 0.98 -6.22 -15.55
N GLN A 77 1.62 -6.36 -14.38
CA GLN A 77 1.39 -5.53 -13.21
C GLN A 77 2.21 -4.25 -13.24
N ALA A 78 3.38 -4.29 -13.86
CA ALA A 78 4.27 -3.15 -13.99
C ALA A 78 4.99 -3.18 -15.35
N PRO A 79 4.26 -3.08 -16.48
CA PRO A 79 4.86 -3.16 -17.82
C PRO A 79 5.88 -2.05 -18.11
N ASP A 80 5.74 -0.90 -17.45
CA ASP A 80 6.68 0.23 -17.53
C ASP A 80 7.75 0.23 -16.44
N GLU A 81 7.64 -0.63 -15.41
CA GLU A 81 8.67 -0.78 -14.39
C GLU A 81 9.48 -2.05 -14.66
N THR A 82 10.65 -1.89 -15.27
CA THR A 82 11.63 -2.98 -15.40
C THR A 82 11.88 -3.61 -14.02
N PRO A 83 11.69 -4.91 -13.83
CA PRO A 83 12.00 -5.56 -12.57
C PRO A 83 13.52 -5.47 -12.37
N GLU A 84 13.99 -4.54 -11.54
CA GLU A 84 15.35 -4.57 -11.01
C GLU A 84 15.50 -5.71 -10.00
N GLN A 85 15.43 -6.95 -10.48
CA GLN A 85 16.25 -8.00 -9.87
C GLN A 85 17.63 -7.91 -10.50
N THR A 86 18.52 -7.16 -9.85
CA THR A 86 19.91 -7.56 -9.52
C THR A 86 20.79 -6.34 -9.28
N LYS A 87 21.28 -6.24 -8.02
CA LYS A 87 22.40 -5.42 -7.52
C LYS A 87 22.20 -3.90 -7.49
N LEU A 88 21.94 -3.38 -6.28
CA LEU A 88 22.67 -2.21 -5.81
C LEU A 88 23.44 -2.54 -4.52
N HIS A 89 24.75 -2.44 -4.67
CA HIS A 89 25.85 -2.67 -3.74
C HIS A 89 25.63 -2.34 -2.26
N THR A 90 26.14 -3.24 -1.43
CA THR A 90 26.65 -3.00 -0.07
C THR A 90 27.57 -1.78 -0.04
N GLY A 91 27.18 -0.76 0.72
CA GLY A 91 27.94 0.47 0.89
C GLY A 91 27.62 1.11 2.23
N LYS A 92 28.14 0.47 3.28
CA LYS A 92 28.38 0.99 4.63
C LYS A 92 28.37 2.53 4.70
N ARG A 93 27.53 3.11 5.55
CA ARG A 93 27.84 4.37 6.24
C ARG A 93 27.04 4.46 7.53
N ASP A 94 27.77 4.20 8.59
CA ASP A 94 27.50 4.61 9.96
C ASP A 94 26.87 6.01 10.05
N LYS A 95 25.92 6.09 10.98
CA LYS A 95 25.48 7.29 11.71
C LYS A 95 26.70 8.06 12.29
N PRO A 96 26.61 9.37 12.56
CA PRO A 96 25.76 9.85 13.65
C PRO A 96 25.00 11.17 13.43
N ALA A 97 24.03 11.37 14.32
CA ALA A 97 23.30 12.61 14.59
C ALA A 97 24.26 13.80 14.83
N LYS A 98 23.91 15.09 14.73
CA LYS A 98 22.74 15.84 15.22
C LYS A 98 22.86 17.30 14.67
N PRO A 99 22.07 18.28 15.15
CA PRO A 99 21.04 19.01 14.44
C PRO A 99 21.52 20.36 13.85
N ALA A 100 20.97 20.77 12.72
CA ALA A 100 21.07 22.17 12.30
C ALA A 100 19.68 22.64 11.89
N ALA A 101 19.09 23.45 12.76
CA ALA A 101 18.00 24.32 12.39
C ALA A 101 18.45 25.22 11.25
N ALA A 102 17.79 25.09 10.10
CA ALA A 102 17.84 26.07 9.04
C ALA A 102 16.46 26.11 8.38
N ALA A 103 15.90 27.31 8.31
CA ALA A 103 14.57 27.63 7.83
C ALA A 103 14.20 26.94 6.50
N PRO A 104 12.91 26.61 6.28
CA PRO A 104 12.49 25.89 5.08
C PRO A 104 12.65 26.79 3.86
N SER A 105 13.73 26.58 3.10
CA SER A 105 13.77 27.07 1.72
C SER A 105 12.79 26.24 0.90
N THR A 106 11.67 26.85 0.58
CA THR A 106 10.57 26.33 -0.24
C THR A 106 11.05 26.12 -1.68
N LYS A 107 11.73 24.99 -1.93
CA LYS A 107 11.95 24.52 -3.30
C LYS A 107 10.61 24.12 -3.88
N LYS A 108 9.97 25.05 -4.59
CA LYS A 108 8.70 24.85 -5.31
C LYS A 108 8.78 23.56 -6.13
N ILE A 109 7.86 22.64 -5.89
CA ILE A 109 7.81 21.31 -6.51
C ILE A 109 7.32 21.48 -7.95
N ALA A 110 7.88 20.74 -8.92
CA ALA A 110 7.35 20.77 -10.29
C ALA A 110 6.00 20.04 -10.35
N TRP A 111 5.01 20.61 -11.04
CA TRP A 111 3.73 19.93 -11.23
C TRP A 111 3.93 18.62 -12.01
N PRO A 112 3.52 17.46 -11.45
CA PRO A 112 3.71 16.18 -12.13
C PRO A 112 2.90 16.09 -13.43
N LYS A 113 3.44 15.38 -14.43
CA LYS A 113 2.76 15.21 -15.74
C LYS A 113 1.75 14.05 -15.75
N THR A 114 1.93 13.04 -14.90
CA THR A 114 1.06 11.88 -14.83
C THR A 114 -0.04 12.09 -13.79
N LEU A 115 -1.26 11.63 -14.09
CA LEU A 115 -2.42 11.82 -13.22
C LEU A 115 -2.22 11.17 -11.84
N GLN A 116 -1.65 9.97 -11.79
CA GLN A 116 -1.34 9.27 -10.54
C GLN A 116 -0.38 10.08 -9.64
N ALA A 117 0.66 10.68 -10.23
CA ALA A 117 1.60 11.50 -9.48
C ALA A 117 0.97 12.83 -9.03
N GLN A 118 0.05 13.40 -9.80
CA GLN A 118 -0.73 14.58 -9.40
C GLN A 118 -1.62 14.25 -8.19
N ILE A 119 -2.35 13.14 -8.24
CA ILE A 119 -3.19 12.67 -7.13
C ILE A 119 -2.36 12.45 -5.87
N ARG A 120 -1.22 11.74 -5.99
CA ARG A 120 -0.32 11.49 -4.85
C ARG A 120 0.19 12.79 -4.24
N ALA A 121 0.63 13.73 -5.08
CA ALA A 121 1.17 15.00 -4.61
C ALA A 121 0.12 15.86 -3.88
N VAL A 122 -1.12 15.88 -4.37
CA VAL A 122 -2.23 16.58 -3.71
C VAL A 122 -2.63 15.89 -2.39
N ARG A 123 -2.66 14.55 -2.37
CA ARG A 123 -2.97 13.76 -1.17
C ARG A 123 -1.92 13.93 -0.07
N ASP A 124 -0.63 13.85 -0.40
CA ASP A 124 0.46 14.07 0.56
C ASP A 124 0.35 15.46 1.24
N GLN A 125 -0.11 16.47 0.52
CA GLN A 125 -0.33 17.81 1.07
C GLN A 125 -1.55 17.88 1.99
N LEU A 126 -2.66 17.24 1.61
CA LEU A 126 -3.88 17.17 2.43
C LEU A 126 -3.73 16.29 3.68
N ALA A 127 -2.76 15.37 3.70
CA ALA A 127 -2.50 14.49 4.84
C ALA A 127 -1.91 15.20 6.06
N THR A 128 -1.27 16.37 5.86
CA THR A 128 -0.61 17.10 6.94
C THR A 128 -1.51 18.15 7.59
N THR A 129 -2.40 18.79 6.82
CA THR A 129 -3.31 19.83 7.31
C THR A 129 -4.49 19.96 6.34
N PRO A 130 -5.75 20.13 6.81
CA PRO A 130 -6.86 20.48 5.92
C PRO A 130 -6.58 21.82 5.25
N MET A 131 -6.61 21.86 3.92
CA MET A 131 -6.19 23.02 3.14
C MET A 131 -7.23 23.39 2.08
N ASP A 132 -7.36 24.69 1.83
CA ASP A 132 -8.10 25.23 0.68
C ASP A 132 -7.33 24.99 -0.62
N ALA A 133 -8.04 24.82 -1.74
CA ALA A 133 -7.47 24.50 -3.06
C ALA A 133 -6.35 25.45 -3.54
N GLN A 134 -6.32 26.70 -3.06
CA GLN A 134 -5.26 27.67 -3.40
C GLN A 134 -3.92 27.36 -2.72
N THR A 135 -3.94 26.69 -1.57
CA THR A 135 -2.74 26.44 -0.76
C THR A 135 -1.85 25.34 -1.35
N PRO A 136 -2.39 24.18 -1.81
CA PRO A 136 -1.65 23.19 -2.57
C PRO A 136 -1.01 23.78 -3.84
N ALA A 137 -1.78 24.57 -4.60
CA ALA A 137 -1.31 25.16 -5.86
C ALA A 137 -0.10 26.09 -5.68
N ALA A 138 -0.01 26.81 -4.56
CA ALA A 138 1.09 27.72 -4.25
C ALA A 138 2.45 27.00 -4.03
N GLN A 139 2.41 25.72 -3.66
CA GLN A 139 3.61 24.90 -3.43
C GLN A 139 4.25 24.40 -4.74
N PHE A 140 3.51 24.46 -5.85
CA PHE A 140 3.98 24.01 -7.15
C PHE A 140 4.53 25.16 -8.00
N LYS A 141 5.54 24.86 -8.81
CA LYS A 141 6.04 25.76 -9.85
C LYS A 141 4.92 26.06 -10.83
N ARG A 142 4.80 27.34 -11.21
CA ARG A 142 3.79 27.89 -12.14
C ARG A 142 2.34 27.87 -11.64
N LYS A 143 2.09 27.61 -10.35
CA LYS A 143 0.77 27.69 -9.71
C LYS A 143 -0.36 27.08 -10.57
N PRO A 144 -0.37 25.75 -10.75
CA PRO A 144 -1.35 25.05 -11.58
C PRO A 144 -2.72 24.96 -10.89
N GLU A 145 -3.32 26.09 -10.55
CA GLU A 145 -4.57 26.18 -9.77
C GLU A 145 -5.69 25.36 -10.42
N LYS A 146 -5.91 25.52 -11.74
CA LYS A 146 -6.95 24.78 -12.47
C LYS A 146 -6.77 23.27 -12.41
N SER A 147 -5.53 22.78 -12.55
CA SER A 147 -5.24 21.35 -12.53
C SER A 147 -5.36 20.77 -11.13
N VAL A 148 -4.94 21.53 -10.11
CA VAL A 148 -5.13 21.14 -8.70
C VAL A 148 -6.61 21.06 -8.35
N THR A 149 -7.41 22.06 -8.75
CA THR A 149 -8.87 22.05 -8.53
C THR A 149 -9.52 20.85 -9.22
N GLN A 150 -9.14 20.55 -10.47
CA GLN A 150 -9.68 19.38 -11.19
C GLN A 150 -9.37 18.06 -10.48
N VAL A 151 -8.17 17.91 -9.91
CA VAL A 151 -7.79 16.73 -9.15
C VAL A 151 -8.55 16.66 -7.82
N LEU A 152 -8.72 17.78 -7.12
CA LEU A 152 -9.49 17.83 -5.86
C LEU A 152 -10.97 17.50 -6.08
N ASP A 153 -11.56 18.01 -7.16
CA ASP A 153 -12.94 17.74 -7.56
C ASP A 153 -13.15 16.26 -7.89
N ALA A 154 -12.27 15.67 -8.71
CA ALA A 154 -12.29 14.22 -8.99
C ALA A 154 -12.10 13.36 -7.73
N LEU A 155 -11.27 13.80 -6.78
CA LEU A 155 -11.08 13.10 -5.50
C LEU A 155 -12.30 13.23 -4.56
N ALA A 156 -13.03 14.35 -4.65
CA ALA A 156 -14.28 14.54 -3.93
C ALA A 156 -15.42 13.70 -4.53
N GLU A 157 -15.52 13.63 -5.86
CA GLU A 157 -16.47 12.75 -6.58
C GLU A 157 -16.23 11.27 -6.25
N LEU A 158 -14.97 10.83 -6.17
CA LEU A 158 -14.61 9.48 -5.73
C LEU A 158 -14.80 9.24 -4.23
N GLY A 159 -15.22 10.24 -3.46
CA GLY A 159 -15.46 10.15 -2.03
C GLY A 159 -14.20 9.95 -1.18
N MET A 160 -13.01 10.15 -1.76
CA MET A 160 -11.70 10.04 -1.08
C MET A 160 -11.36 11.29 -0.27
N VAL A 161 -11.93 12.44 -0.64
CA VAL A 161 -11.73 13.73 0.02
C VAL A 161 -13.10 14.32 0.33
N LYS A 162 -13.27 14.85 1.54
CA LYS A 162 -14.46 15.59 1.94
C LYS A 162 -14.19 17.09 1.83
N GLN A 163 -15.08 17.81 1.17
CA GLN A 163 -15.13 19.26 1.23
C GLN A 163 -15.87 19.69 2.51
N ASP A 164 -15.29 20.60 3.26
CA ASP A 164 -15.88 21.21 4.45
C ASP A 164 -16.75 22.42 4.07
N GLU A 165 -17.67 22.86 4.95
CA GLU A 165 -18.55 24.01 4.67
C GLU A 165 -17.77 25.31 4.43
N ALA A 166 -16.53 25.39 4.93
CA ALA A 166 -15.61 26.49 4.69
C ALA A 166 -14.82 26.39 3.35
N GLY A 167 -15.10 25.40 2.50
CA GLY A 167 -14.41 25.19 1.21
C GLY A 167 -13.07 24.45 1.32
N GLY A 168 -12.65 24.05 2.52
CA GLY A 168 -11.43 23.28 2.74
C GLY A 168 -11.60 21.81 2.34
N PHE A 169 -10.56 21.22 1.77
CA PHE A 169 -10.52 19.79 1.43
C PHE A 169 -9.81 19.02 2.55
N ARG A 170 -10.34 17.85 2.94
CA ARG A 170 -9.71 16.92 3.89
C ARG A 170 -9.81 15.48 3.41
N ILE A 171 -8.77 14.68 3.64
CA ILE A 171 -8.82 13.25 3.33
C ILE A 171 -9.88 12.60 4.23
N ARG A 172 -10.72 11.75 3.64
CA ARG A 172 -11.64 10.92 4.40
C ARG A 172 -10.83 9.78 5.03
N GLU A 173 -10.48 9.90 6.31
CA GLU A 173 -10.07 8.74 7.10
C GLU A 173 -11.24 7.74 7.15
N ASN A 174 -10.93 6.49 6.85
CA ASN A 174 -11.87 5.37 6.91
C ASN A 174 -11.65 4.61 8.21
#